data_AF-A0A937P4Y7-F1
#
_entry.id   AF-A0A937P4Y7-F1
#
_cell.length_a   1.000
_cell.length_b   1.000
_cell.length_c   1.000
_cell.angle_alpha   90.00
_cell.angle_beta   90.00
_cell.angle_gamma   90.00
#
_symmetry.space_group_name_H-M   'P 1'
#
loop_
_entity.id
_entity.type
_entity.pdbx_description
1 polymer ?
#
loop_
_entity_poly.entity_id
_entity_poly.type
_entity_poly.pdbx_seq_one_letter_code
_entity_poly.pdbx_strand_id
1 'polypeptide(L)'
;MIKYIILIILNICIVFPQICFSQKWGGEKSTGLLSKWSINLSGGLTSYFGDLSLHDLDIGAKLKKESGNAFSIILTKNIWGDAIGLSGQILAGNLEGMKRNVSFKADLFEYNLHARIDFIEIIMQQKSHPFGLVGYAGVGQFLFSTRKVVIDEGIARNFVREVRVPEFVFFFGGGIYYKLNESLRVTADIALRQCQNDRLDDYVKNDDFDYYSYISIGISYYINTSKLAPLKNKARLANSNFLFSSPPHTANKIKK
;
A
#
# COMPACT_ATOMS: atom_id res chain seq x y z
N MET A 1 -8.86 -26.38 -17.38
CA MET A 1 -7.64 -25.99 -16.65
C MET A 1 -7.90 -24.87 -15.63
N ILE A 2 -8.45 -23.72 -16.04
CA ILE A 2 -8.78 -22.56 -15.16
C ILE A 2 -9.60 -22.94 -13.91
N LYS A 3 -10.61 -23.81 -14.03
CA LYS A 3 -11.44 -24.26 -12.89
C LYS A 3 -10.64 -24.92 -11.76
N TYR A 4 -9.59 -25.68 -12.09
CA TYR A 4 -8.77 -26.37 -11.09
C TYR A 4 -7.78 -25.42 -10.40
N ILE A 5 -7.28 -24.41 -11.12
CA ILE A 5 -6.40 -23.37 -10.55
C ILE A 5 -7.17 -22.56 -9.50
N ILE A 6 -8.41 -22.17 -9.79
CA ILE A 6 -9.28 -21.47 -8.84
C ILE A 6 -9.53 -22.32 -7.59
N LEU A 7 -9.80 -23.62 -7.75
CA LEU A 7 -10.03 -24.53 -6.62
C LEU A 7 -8.79 -24.68 -5.73
N ILE A 8 -7.59 -24.74 -6.33
CA ILE A 8 -6.32 -24.83 -5.59
C ILE A 8 -6.07 -23.53 -4.81
N ILE A 9 -6.26 -22.37 -5.44
CA ILE A 9 -6.12 -21.06 -4.78
C ILE A 9 -7.08 -20.97 -3.60
N LEU A 10 -8.34 -21.39 -3.78
CA LEU A 10 -9.34 -21.38 -2.72
C LEU A 10 -8.94 -22.26 -1.52
N ASN A 11 -8.41 -23.47 -1.79
CA ASN A 11 -7.94 -24.37 -0.73
C ASN A 11 -6.73 -23.80 0.01
N ILE A 12 -5.79 -23.18 -0.71
CA ILE A 12 -4.65 -22.48 -0.09
C ILE A 12 -5.17 -21.34 0.80
N CYS A 13 -6.13 -20.55 0.33
CA CYS A 13 -6.73 -19.46 1.11
C CYS A 13 -7.48 -19.94 2.36
N ILE A 14 -8.03 -21.16 2.38
CA ILE A 14 -8.74 -21.71 3.55
C ILE A 14 -7.77 -22.35 4.56
N VAL A 15 -6.77 -23.08 4.07
CA VAL A 15 -5.84 -23.85 4.93
C VAL A 15 -4.77 -22.94 5.54
N PHE A 16 -4.30 -21.93 4.80
CA PHE A 16 -3.22 -21.04 5.25
C PHE A 16 -3.55 -20.27 6.55
N PRO A 17 -4.77 -19.69 6.72
CA PRO A 17 -5.15 -19.06 7.98
C PRO A 17 -5.15 -20.02 9.17
N GLN A 18 -5.54 -21.29 8.98
CA GLN A 18 -5.60 -22.28 10.06
C GLN A 18 -4.20 -22.63 10.58
N ILE A 19 -3.23 -22.78 9.67
CA ILE A 19 -1.83 -23.05 10.02
C ILE A 19 -1.22 -21.83 10.75
N CYS A 20 -1.46 -20.61 10.26
CA CYS A 20 -0.97 -19.39 10.90
C CYS A 20 -1.57 -19.15 12.29
N PHE A 21 -2.81 -19.58 12.55
CA PHE A 21 -3.44 -19.46 13.87
C PHE A 21 -2.88 -20.48 14.87
N SER A 22 -2.57 -21.70 14.40
CA SER A 22 -2.05 -22.78 15.25
C SER A 22 -0.63 -22.50 15.78
N GLN A 23 0.21 -21.82 14.99
CA GLN A 23 1.59 -21.49 15.39
C GLN A 23 1.70 -20.35 16.43
N LYS A 24 0.61 -19.66 16.77
CA LYS A 24 0.60 -18.57 17.77
C LYS A 24 0.33 -19.00 19.21
N TRP A 25 0.26 -20.30 19.50
CA TRP A 25 0.00 -20.82 20.86
C TRP A 25 1.16 -20.58 21.86
N GLY A 26 2.33 -20.10 21.41
CA GLY A 26 3.51 -19.86 22.25
C GLY A 26 3.58 -18.47 22.91
N GLY A 27 2.62 -18.10 23.77
CA GLY A 27 2.80 -17.03 24.77
C GLY A 27 3.08 -15.60 24.31
N GLU A 28 3.07 -15.31 23.00
CA GLU A 28 3.17 -13.95 22.48
C GLU A 28 1.93 -13.17 22.91
N LYS A 29 2.10 -12.08 23.68
CA LYS A 29 1.00 -11.21 24.12
C LYS A 29 0.15 -10.87 22.90
N SER A 30 -1.12 -11.30 22.92
CA SER A 30 -2.14 -10.99 21.91
C SER A 30 -1.96 -9.57 21.39
N THR A 31 -1.39 -9.46 20.21
CA THR A 31 -1.21 -8.18 19.54
C THR A 31 -2.60 -7.74 19.15
N GLY A 32 -3.20 -6.81 19.90
CA GLY A 32 -4.59 -6.40 19.72
C GLY A 32 -4.92 -6.05 18.27
N LEU A 33 -6.21 -6.04 17.90
CA LEU A 33 -6.68 -5.74 16.54
C LEU A 33 -6.06 -4.47 15.92
N LEU A 34 -5.69 -3.50 16.77
CA LEU A 34 -5.08 -2.22 16.43
C LEU A 34 -3.55 -2.23 16.28
N SER A 35 -2.89 -3.37 16.49
CA SER A 35 -1.44 -3.50 16.29
C SER A 35 -1.08 -3.71 14.82
N LYS A 36 0.15 -3.38 14.41
CA LYS A 36 0.69 -3.67 13.07
C LYS A 36 -0.09 -3.02 11.92
N TRP A 37 -0.67 -1.86 12.18
CA TRP A 37 -1.21 -1.01 11.12
C TRP A 37 -0.15 -0.01 10.70
N SER A 38 -0.12 0.34 9.42
CA SER A 38 0.59 1.52 8.95
C SER A 38 -0.28 2.33 8.01
N ILE A 39 -0.04 3.64 8.00
CA ILE A 39 -0.67 4.58 7.09
C ILE A 39 0.44 5.17 6.23
N ASN A 40 0.27 5.17 4.91
CA ASN A 40 1.18 5.84 3.98
C ASN A 40 0.43 6.95 3.25
N LEU A 41 1.06 8.11 3.18
CA LEU A 41 0.64 9.24 2.36
C LEU A 41 1.69 9.44 1.27
N SER A 42 1.27 9.48 0.01
CA SER A 42 2.17 9.64 -1.13
C SER A 42 1.64 10.64 -2.14
N GLY A 43 2.58 11.32 -2.79
CA GLY A 43 2.36 12.19 -3.94
C GLY A 43 3.22 11.72 -5.11
N GLY A 44 2.70 11.81 -6.32
CA GLY A 44 3.33 11.20 -7.47
C GLY A 44 2.79 11.67 -8.80
N LEU A 45 3.25 10.99 -9.84
CA LEU A 45 2.88 11.22 -11.22
C LEU A 45 2.22 9.98 -11.81
N THR A 46 1.20 10.19 -12.62
CA THR A 46 0.46 9.18 -13.35
C THR A 46 0.68 9.36 -14.85
N SER A 47 1.13 8.32 -15.56
CA SER A 47 1.41 8.39 -16.99
C SER A 47 0.60 7.36 -17.76
N TYR A 48 -0.11 7.80 -18.79
CA TYR A 48 -0.93 6.94 -19.63
C TYR A 48 -0.08 6.21 -20.68
N PHE A 49 -0.37 4.93 -20.92
CA PHE A 49 0.24 4.07 -21.93
C PHE A 49 -0.89 3.44 -22.74
N GLY A 50 -1.03 3.90 -23.97
CA GLY A 50 -2.05 3.44 -24.92
C GLY A 50 -1.88 4.16 -26.24
N ASP A 51 -2.86 4.05 -27.12
CA ASP A 51 -2.78 4.50 -28.51
C ASP A 51 -2.48 5.99 -28.67
N LEU A 52 -2.87 6.80 -27.68
CA LEU A 52 -2.61 8.25 -27.66
C LEU A 52 -1.27 8.65 -27.02
N SER A 53 -0.43 7.71 -26.58
CA SER A 53 0.92 8.04 -26.11
C SER A 53 1.90 8.20 -27.27
N LEU A 54 2.78 9.21 -27.18
CA LEU A 54 3.84 9.45 -28.18
C LEU A 54 5.22 9.04 -27.70
N HIS A 55 5.44 8.97 -26.38
CA HIS A 55 6.78 8.89 -25.79
C HIS A 55 7.01 7.59 -24.99
N ASP A 56 6.52 6.44 -25.47
CA ASP A 56 6.64 5.17 -24.74
C ASP A 56 8.09 4.72 -24.50
N LEU A 57 9.03 5.08 -25.39
CA LEU A 57 10.45 4.72 -25.29
C LEU A 57 11.28 5.76 -24.53
N ASP A 58 10.81 7.00 -24.38
CA ASP A 58 11.50 8.08 -23.67
C ASP A 58 10.79 8.41 -22.36
N ILE A 59 11.24 7.73 -21.30
CA ILE A 59 10.72 7.89 -19.94
C ILE A 59 10.76 9.38 -19.50
N GLY A 60 11.81 10.11 -19.88
CA GLY A 60 11.99 11.51 -19.47
C GLY A 60 10.99 12.44 -20.15
N ALA A 61 10.75 12.24 -21.45
CA ALA A 61 9.73 13.00 -22.17
C ALA A 61 8.32 12.64 -21.71
N LYS A 62 8.06 11.35 -21.44
CA LYS A 62 6.77 10.86 -20.95
C LYS A 62 6.41 11.47 -19.59
N LEU A 63 7.36 11.49 -18.66
CA LEU A 63 7.19 12.10 -17.34
C LEU A 63 7.09 13.63 -17.36
N LYS A 64 7.43 14.30 -18.45
CA LYS A 64 7.35 15.77 -18.55
C LYS A 64 6.12 16.26 -19.30
N LYS A 65 5.63 15.47 -20.26
CA LYS A 65 4.61 15.91 -21.22
C LYS A 65 3.31 15.11 -21.15
N GLU A 66 3.35 13.90 -20.60
CA GLU A 66 2.23 12.94 -20.58
C GLU A 66 2.07 12.36 -19.16
N SER A 67 2.24 13.21 -18.15
CA SER A 67 2.08 12.85 -16.76
C SER A 67 1.14 13.81 -16.05
N GLY A 68 0.16 13.26 -15.36
CA GLY A 68 -0.65 14.00 -14.41
C GLY A 68 -0.13 13.88 -12.99
N ASN A 69 -0.60 14.75 -12.10
CA ASN A 69 -0.31 14.68 -10.67
C ASN A 69 -1.31 13.76 -9.97
N ALA A 70 -0.85 13.01 -8.98
CA ALA A 70 -1.69 12.13 -8.19
C ALA A 70 -1.24 12.05 -6.72
N PHE A 71 -2.21 11.84 -5.84
CA PHE A 71 -2.03 11.64 -4.41
C PHE A 71 -2.67 10.33 -4.00
N SER A 72 -2.07 9.64 -3.02
CA SER A 72 -2.65 8.42 -2.50
C SER A 72 -2.49 8.25 -1.00
N ILE A 73 -3.46 7.54 -0.41
CA ILE A 73 -3.48 7.13 0.98
C ILE A 73 -3.56 5.61 0.99
N ILE A 74 -2.63 4.96 1.68
CA ILE A 74 -2.59 3.51 1.82
C ILE A 74 -2.70 3.15 3.30
N LEU A 75 -3.68 2.33 3.66
CA LEU A 75 -3.79 1.71 4.97
C LEU A 75 -3.35 0.26 4.85
N THR A 76 -2.33 -0.14 5.61
CA THR A 76 -1.77 -1.50 5.57
C THR A 76 -1.89 -2.18 6.91
N LYS A 77 -2.31 -3.45 6.88
CA LYS A 77 -2.25 -4.37 8.01
C LYS A 77 -1.17 -5.41 7.75
N ASN A 78 -0.12 -5.43 8.58
CA ASN A 78 0.90 -6.47 8.47
C ASN A 78 0.42 -7.75 9.17
N ILE A 79 0.40 -8.84 8.42
CA ILE A 79 -0.15 -10.13 8.85
C ILE A 79 0.97 -11.00 9.45
N TRP A 80 2.07 -11.13 8.72
CA TRP A 80 3.22 -11.94 9.12
C TRP A 80 4.46 -11.05 9.28
N GLY A 81 4.77 -10.70 10.52
CA GLY A 81 5.84 -9.73 10.81
C GLY A 81 5.59 -8.42 10.07
N ASP A 82 6.63 -7.89 9.45
CA ASP A 82 6.56 -6.83 8.43
C ASP A 82 6.74 -7.40 7.00
N ALA A 83 6.85 -8.72 6.86
CA ALA A 83 7.13 -9.41 5.59
C ALA A 83 5.93 -9.46 4.65
N ILE A 84 4.71 -9.66 5.19
CA ILE A 84 3.48 -9.74 4.40
C ILE A 84 2.43 -8.80 4.96
N GLY A 85 1.84 -7.99 4.08
CA GLY A 85 0.77 -7.05 4.41
C GLY A 85 -0.43 -7.15 3.47
N LEU A 86 -1.60 -6.78 3.99
CA LEU A 86 -2.79 -6.52 3.18
C LEU A 86 -3.10 -5.03 3.27
N SER A 87 -3.35 -4.41 2.13
CA SER A 87 -3.47 -2.96 2.02
C SER A 87 -4.72 -2.55 1.27
N GLY A 88 -5.36 -1.48 1.74
CA GLY A 88 -6.32 -0.72 0.97
C GLY A 88 -5.70 0.61 0.56
N GLN A 89 -5.95 1.05 -0.67
CA GLN A 89 -5.49 2.34 -1.17
C GLN A 89 -6.65 3.14 -1.73
N ILE A 90 -6.59 4.46 -1.52
CA ILE A 90 -7.35 5.45 -2.27
C ILE A 90 -6.34 6.29 -3.03
N LEU A 91 -6.55 6.47 -4.33
CA LEU A 91 -5.71 7.25 -5.22
C LEU A 91 -6.57 8.25 -5.98
N ALA A 92 -6.18 9.52 -5.95
CA ALA A 92 -6.85 10.60 -6.66
C ALA A 92 -5.82 11.38 -7.47
N GLY A 93 -6.09 11.62 -8.75
CA GLY A 93 -5.14 12.28 -9.62
C GLY A 93 -5.71 12.64 -10.97
N ASN A 94 -4.84 12.90 -11.93
CA ASN A 94 -5.22 13.09 -13.32
C ASN A 94 -4.31 12.33 -14.27
N LEU A 95 -4.79 12.06 -15.47
CA LEU A 95 -4.03 11.51 -16.58
C LEU A 95 -4.03 12.55 -17.69
N GLU A 96 -2.90 12.73 -18.33
CA GLU A 96 -2.73 13.65 -19.44
C GLU A 96 -2.01 12.93 -20.58
N GLY A 97 -2.47 13.14 -21.81
CA GLY A 97 -1.82 12.62 -23.00
C GLY A 97 -2.02 13.54 -24.18
N MET A 98 -1.04 13.57 -25.08
CA MET A 98 -1.06 14.46 -26.24
C MET A 98 -0.48 13.76 -27.46
N LYS A 99 -1.26 13.66 -28.53
CA LYS A 99 -0.86 13.11 -29.82
C LYS A 99 -1.23 14.06 -30.95
N ARG A 100 -0.22 14.66 -31.58
CA ARG A 100 -0.38 15.62 -32.70
C ARG A 100 -1.33 16.77 -32.32
N ASN A 101 -2.55 16.76 -32.88
CA ASN A 101 -3.58 17.78 -32.69
C ASN A 101 -4.67 17.36 -31.69
N VAL A 102 -4.49 16.24 -30.99
CA VAL A 102 -5.43 15.73 -30.00
C VAL A 102 -4.75 15.70 -28.64
N SER A 103 -5.34 16.37 -27.65
CA SER A 103 -4.95 16.23 -26.25
C SER A 103 -6.12 15.73 -25.44
N PHE A 104 -5.84 14.97 -24.38
CA PHE A 104 -6.84 14.57 -23.42
C PHE A 104 -6.33 14.79 -22.00
N LYS A 105 -7.28 15.07 -21.12
CA LYS A 105 -7.09 15.15 -19.69
C LYS A 105 -8.21 14.38 -19.01
N ALA A 106 -7.87 13.44 -18.14
CA ALA A 106 -8.83 12.68 -17.37
C ALA A 106 -8.59 12.87 -15.87
N ASP A 107 -9.63 13.22 -15.12
CA ASP A 107 -9.57 13.16 -13.65
C ASP A 107 -9.82 11.71 -13.22
N LEU A 108 -9.04 11.21 -12.25
CA LEU A 108 -9.02 9.81 -11.82
C LEU A 108 -9.28 9.72 -10.31
N PHE A 109 -10.19 8.83 -9.91
CA PHE A 109 -10.37 8.42 -8.53
C PHE A 109 -10.44 6.90 -8.43
N GLU A 110 -9.49 6.28 -7.75
CA GLU A 110 -9.31 4.83 -7.64
C GLU A 110 -9.36 4.41 -6.17
N TYR A 111 -10.04 3.30 -5.90
CA TYR A 111 -9.91 2.57 -4.65
C TYR A 111 -9.54 1.12 -4.94
N ASN A 112 -8.58 0.59 -4.21
CA ASN A 112 -8.05 -0.73 -4.48
C ASN A 112 -7.64 -1.50 -3.22
N LEU A 113 -7.53 -2.82 -3.37
CA LEU A 113 -7.02 -3.75 -2.37
C LEU A 113 -5.83 -4.51 -2.97
N HIS A 114 -4.73 -4.59 -2.23
CA HIS A 114 -3.53 -5.30 -2.68
C HIS A 114 -2.81 -6.04 -1.55
N ALA A 115 -2.15 -7.14 -1.92
CA ALA A 115 -1.22 -7.84 -1.07
C ALA A 115 0.19 -7.27 -1.28
N ARG A 116 0.95 -7.13 -0.18
CA ARG A 116 2.32 -6.62 -0.17
C ARG A 116 3.26 -7.69 0.38
N ILE A 117 4.43 -7.79 -0.23
CA ILE A 117 5.51 -8.69 0.17
C ILE A 117 6.80 -7.88 0.28
N ASP A 118 7.42 -7.90 1.44
CA ASP A 118 8.75 -7.32 1.68
C ASP A 118 9.82 -8.40 1.53
N PHE A 119 10.54 -8.32 0.41
CA PHE A 119 11.55 -9.32 0.06
C PHE A 119 12.75 -9.28 1.00
N ILE A 120 13.11 -8.11 1.52
CA ILE A 120 14.25 -7.97 2.43
C ILE A 120 13.94 -8.56 3.79
N GLU A 121 12.74 -8.32 4.33
CA GLU A 121 12.31 -8.96 5.58
C GLU A 121 12.23 -10.49 5.46
N ILE A 122 11.83 -11.03 4.30
CA ILE A 122 11.80 -12.49 4.06
C ILE A 122 13.21 -13.08 4.00
N ILE A 123 14.10 -12.46 3.23
CA ILE A 123 15.45 -13.01 2.96
C ILE A 123 16.35 -12.84 4.18
N MET A 124 16.38 -11.63 4.76
CA MET A 124 17.36 -11.30 5.78
C MET A 124 16.93 -11.69 7.19
N GLN A 125 15.62 -11.83 7.48
CA GLN A 125 15.03 -12.17 8.81
C GLN A 125 15.54 -11.35 10.01
N GLN A 126 16.45 -10.40 9.80
CA GLN A 126 17.06 -9.53 10.79
C GLN A 126 16.26 -8.24 10.87
N LYS A 127 15.84 -7.87 12.08
CA LYS A 127 14.92 -6.75 12.31
C LYS A 127 15.49 -5.35 12.01
N SER A 128 16.78 -5.23 11.71
CA SER A 128 17.50 -3.94 11.79
C SER A 128 18.08 -3.44 10.46
N HIS A 129 17.50 -3.82 9.32
CA HIS A 129 17.86 -3.16 8.05
C HIS A 129 17.13 -1.82 7.91
N PRO A 130 17.83 -0.74 7.49
CA PRO A 130 17.23 0.56 7.29
C PRO A 130 16.52 0.68 5.94
N PHE A 131 16.74 -0.22 4.99
CA PHE A 131 16.13 -0.19 3.66
C PHE A 131 15.31 -1.45 3.41
N GLY A 132 14.29 -1.37 2.55
CA GLY A 132 13.57 -2.57 2.10
C GLY A 132 13.11 -2.47 0.67
N LEU A 133 12.73 -3.63 0.13
CA LEU A 133 12.24 -3.82 -1.23
C LEU A 133 10.90 -4.53 -1.14
N VAL A 134 9.85 -3.87 -1.63
CA VAL A 134 8.47 -4.35 -1.54
C VAL A 134 7.94 -4.61 -2.94
N GLY A 135 7.30 -5.76 -3.14
CA GLY A 135 6.45 -6.05 -4.29
C GLY A 135 4.99 -6.11 -3.87
N TYR A 136 4.08 -5.73 -4.76
CA TYR A 136 2.65 -5.83 -4.49
C TYR A 136 1.84 -6.04 -5.76
N ALA A 137 0.67 -6.66 -5.59
CA ALA A 137 -0.32 -6.85 -6.64
C ALA A 137 -1.72 -6.83 -6.05
N GLY A 138 -2.68 -6.37 -6.84
CA GLY A 138 -4.04 -6.18 -6.37
C GLY A 138 -5.05 -5.90 -7.45
N VAL A 139 -6.25 -5.62 -6.97
CA VAL A 139 -7.43 -5.31 -7.78
C VAL A 139 -8.12 -4.09 -7.19
N GLY A 140 -8.76 -3.31 -8.05
CA GLY A 140 -9.49 -2.13 -7.62
C GLY A 140 -10.58 -1.75 -8.59
N GLN A 141 -11.20 -0.62 -8.27
CA GLN A 141 -12.08 0.08 -9.18
C GLN A 141 -11.66 1.54 -9.27
N PHE A 142 -11.85 2.13 -10.43
CA PHE A 142 -11.62 3.55 -10.65
C PHE A 142 -12.80 4.21 -11.33
N LEU A 143 -12.95 5.50 -11.08
CA LEU A 143 -13.89 6.41 -11.70
C LEU A 143 -13.08 7.47 -12.43
N PHE A 144 -13.51 7.87 -13.62
CA PHE A 144 -12.80 8.86 -14.40
C PHE A 144 -13.72 9.81 -15.17
N SER A 145 -13.23 11.01 -15.45
CA SER A 145 -13.93 11.98 -16.29
C SER A 145 -12.95 12.55 -17.31
N THR A 146 -13.22 12.29 -18.60
CA THR A 146 -12.29 12.62 -19.69
C THR A 146 -12.75 13.88 -20.42
N ARG A 147 -11.82 14.80 -20.65
CA ARG A 147 -11.95 15.95 -21.53
C ARG A 147 -10.97 15.79 -22.67
N LYS A 148 -11.48 15.77 -23.90
CA LYS A 148 -10.70 15.66 -25.13
C LYS A 148 -10.78 16.97 -25.89
N VAL A 149 -9.63 17.48 -26.33
CA VAL A 149 -9.52 18.67 -27.17
C VAL A 149 -8.93 18.23 -28.50
N VAL A 150 -9.67 18.49 -29.58
CA VAL A 150 -9.22 18.22 -30.95
C VAL A 150 -9.03 19.54 -31.67
N ILE A 151 -7.84 19.78 -32.20
CA ILE A 151 -7.51 20.95 -33.00
C ILE A 151 -7.65 20.57 -34.48
N ASP A 152 -8.73 21.02 -35.11
CA ASP A 152 -9.01 20.79 -36.53
C ASP A 152 -8.95 22.14 -37.26
N GLU A 153 -8.04 22.26 -38.24
CA GLU A 153 -7.83 23.50 -39.01
C GLU A 153 -7.59 24.78 -38.16
N GLY A 154 -7.00 24.63 -36.96
CA GLY A 154 -6.77 25.74 -36.03
C GLY A 154 -7.97 26.07 -35.12
N ILE A 155 -9.08 25.35 -35.24
CA ILE A 155 -10.25 25.46 -34.36
C ILE A 155 -10.19 24.35 -33.31
N ALA A 156 -10.14 24.73 -32.03
CA ALA A 156 -10.21 23.79 -30.92
C ALA A 156 -11.67 23.37 -30.65
N ARG A 157 -11.97 22.08 -30.81
CA ARG A 157 -13.25 21.48 -30.42
C ARG A 157 -13.07 20.72 -29.11
N ASN A 158 -13.87 21.07 -28.11
CA ASN A 158 -13.88 20.44 -26.80
C ASN A 158 -14.97 19.38 -26.74
N PHE A 159 -14.58 18.14 -26.46
CA PHE A 159 -15.46 17.02 -26.18
C PHE A 159 -15.31 16.65 -24.71
N VAL A 160 -16.39 16.75 -23.94
CA VAL A 160 -16.40 16.34 -22.53
C VAL A 160 -17.20 15.06 -22.43
N ARG A 161 -16.58 14.02 -21.90
CA ARG A 161 -17.23 12.74 -21.62
C ARG A 161 -17.09 12.42 -20.14
N GLU A 162 -18.19 12.60 -19.42
CA GLU A 162 -18.27 12.16 -18.02
C GLU A 162 -18.67 10.68 -17.98
N VAL A 163 -17.70 9.80 -17.70
CA VAL A 163 -17.98 8.37 -17.49
C VAL A 163 -18.02 8.09 -16.00
N ARG A 164 -19.20 8.21 -15.39
CA ARG A 164 -19.39 7.94 -13.94
C ARG A 164 -19.57 6.46 -13.61
N VAL A 165 -19.17 5.57 -14.51
CA VAL A 165 -19.31 4.13 -14.31
C VAL A 165 -18.01 3.61 -13.70
N PRO A 166 -18.04 2.94 -12.53
CA PRO A 166 -16.85 2.33 -11.96
C PRO A 166 -16.30 1.25 -12.89
N GLU A 167 -15.00 1.28 -13.15
CA GLU A 167 -14.30 0.31 -13.99
C GLU A 167 -13.25 -0.47 -13.18
N PHE A 168 -13.03 -1.73 -13.55
CA PHE A 168 -12.07 -2.59 -12.87
C PHE A 168 -10.64 -2.30 -13.32
N VAL A 169 -9.73 -2.31 -12.34
CA VAL A 169 -8.29 -2.20 -12.55
C VAL A 169 -7.57 -3.36 -11.89
N PHE A 170 -6.66 -3.99 -12.63
CA PHE A 170 -5.67 -4.92 -12.11
C PHE A 170 -4.33 -4.24 -12.08
N PHE A 171 -3.54 -4.44 -11.03
CA PHE A 171 -2.27 -3.76 -10.94
C PHE A 171 -1.23 -4.56 -10.18
N PHE A 172 0.02 -4.27 -10.52
CA PHE A 172 1.18 -4.76 -9.83
C PHE A 172 2.23 -3.67 -9.78
N GLY A 173 3.07 -3.71 -8.76
CA GLY A 173 4.08 -2.70 -8.55
C GLY A 173 5.15 -3.15 -7.58
N GLY A 174 6.11 -2.27 -7.41
CA GLY A 174 7.16 -2.44 -6.44
C GLY A 174 7.64 -1.09 -5.93
N GLY A 175 8.24 -1.11 -4.77
CA GLY A 175 8.77 0.08 -4.15
C GLY A 175 9.96 -0.23 -3.28
N ILE A 176 10.74 0.81 -3.04
CA ILE A 176 11.79 0.81 -2.02
C ILE A 176 11.33 1.70 -0.88
N TYR A 177 11.82 1.41 0.32
CA TYR A 177 11.65 2.32 1.44
C TYR A 177 12.95 2.48 2.23
N TYR A 178 13.03 3.57 2.96
CA TYR A 178 14.07 3.83 3.96
C TYR A 178 13.43 4.15 5.32
N LYS A 179 13.82 3.43 6.37
CA LYS A 179 13.37 3.61 7.76
C LYS A 179 14.13 4.81 8.34
N LEU A 180 13.42 5.91 8.60
CA LEU A 180 13.97 7.06 9.32
C LEU A 180 14.07 6.75 10.83
N ASN A 181 13.09 6.00 11.34
CA ASN A 181 13.07 5.48 12.71
C ASN A 181 12.11 4.27 12.78
N GLU A 182 11.84 3.79 14.00
CA GLU A 182 10.96 2.64 14.26
C GLU A 182 9.50 2.84 13.80
N SER A 183 9.07 4.08 13.62
CA SER A 183 7.69 4.44 13.28
C SER A 183 7.55 5.10 11.91
N LEU A 184 8.61 5.66 11.33
CA LEU A 184 8.56 6.48 10.11
C LEU A 184 9.43 5.89 9.01
N ARG A 185 8.86 5.77 7.81
CA ARG A 185 9.56 5.36 6.59
C ARG A 185 9.31 6.37 5.48
N VAL A 186 10.30 6.60 4.62
CA VAL A 186 10.13 7.25 3.33
C VAL A 186 10.00 6.16 2.28
N THR A 187 9.07 6.29 1.35
CA THR A 187 8.82 5.29 0.30
C THR A 187 8.97 5.91 -1.08
N ALA A 188 9.42 5.11 -2.04
CA ALA A 188 9.35 5.40 -3.47
C ALA A 188 8.77 4.17 -4.16
N ASP A 189 7.64 4.35 -4.85
CA ASP A 189 6.83 3.25 -5.39
C ASP A 189 6.57 3.48 -6.89
N ILE A 190 6.59 2.41 -7.67
CA ILE A 190 6.16 2.35 -9.08
C ILE A 190 5.12 1.24 -9.24
N ALA A 191 4.01 1.54 -9.90
CA ALA A 191 2.98 0.56 -10.21
C ALA A 191 2.46 0.71 -11.63
N LEU A 192 2.21 -0.43 -12.27
CA LEU A 192 1.52 -0.54 -13.56
C LEU A 192 0.10 -0.99 -13.32
N ARG A 193 -0.85 -0.29 -13.93
CA ARG A 193 -2.30 -0.52 -13.82
C ARG A 193 -2.85 -0.82 -15.19
N GLN A 194 -3.59 -1.92 -15.28
CA GLN A 194 -4.31 -2.36 -16.45
C GLN A 194 -5.80 -2.11 -16.23
N CYS A 195 -6.39 -1.31 -17.11
CA CYS A 195 -7.82 -1.07 -17.16
C CYS A 195 -8.47 -2.16 -18.04
N GLN A 196 -9.64 -2.67 -17.64
CA GLN A 196 -10.34 -3.69 -18.43
C GLN A 196 -11.11 -3.15 -19.64
N ASN A 197 -11.17 -1.82 -19.82
CA ASN A 197 -12.04 -1.22 -20.82
C ASN A 197 -11.27 -0.26 -21.72
N ASP A 198 -11.56 -0.34 -23.01
CA ASP A 198 -11.06 0.50 -24.12
C ASP A 198 -11.80 1.86 -24.18
N ARG A 199 -12.21 2.37 -23.01
CA ARG A 199 -13.01 3.61 -22.89
C ARG A 199 -12.21 4.77 -22.33
N LEU A 200 -10.95 4.56 -21.95
CA LEU A 200 -10.14 5.59 -21.33
C LEU A 200 -9.81 6.71 -22.33
N ASP A 201 -9.58 6.35 -23.60
CA ASP A 201 -9.18 7.27 -24.67
C ASP A 201 -10.28 7.57 -25.73
N ASP A 202 -11.43 6.90 -25.60
CA ASP A 202 -12.60 7.00 -26.50
C ASP A 202 -12.25 6.62 -27.95
N TYR A 203 -11.29 5.72 -28.16
CA TYR A 203 -10.87 5.25 -29.48
C TYR A 203 -10.86 3.72 -29.56
N VAL A 204 -12.00 3.13 -29.95
CA VAL A 204 -12.11 1.67 -30.03
C VAL A 204 -11.39 1.14 -31.28
N LYS A 205 -10.24 0.51 -31.09
CA LYS A 205 -9.57 -0.27 -32.15
C LYS A 205 -8.82 -1.46 -31.54
N ASN A 206 -9.32 -2.68 -31.83
CA ASN A 206 -8.64 -3.97 -31.62
C ASN A 206 -8.48 -4.53 -30.19
N ASP A 207 -9.49 -4.46 -29.31
CA ASP A 207 -9.47 -5.15 -27.99
C ASP A 207 -8.20 -4.88 -27.16
N ASP A 208 -7.59 -3.71 -27.34
CA ASP A 208 -6.37 -3.34 -26.63
C ASP A 208 -6.73 -2.87 -25.22
N PHE A 209 -5.99 -3.37 -24.23
CA PHE A 209 -6.17 -2.94 -22.84
C PHE A 209 -5.41 -1.63 -22.63
N ASP A 210 -6.07 -0.64 -22.05
CA ASP A 210 -5.43 0.59 -21.61
C ASP A 210 -4.59 0.35 -20.36
N TYR A 211 -3.41 0.99 -20.31
CA TYR A 211 -2.52 0.95 -19.15
C TYR A 211 -2.18 2.36 -18.66
N TYR A 212 -1.91 2.48 -17.37
CA TYR A 212 -1.21 3.65 -16.84
C TYR A 212 -0.23 3.25 -15.75
N SER A 213 0.84 4.03 -15.62
CA SER A 213 1.77 3.90 -14.50
C SER A 213 1.47 4.94 -13.43
N TYR A 214 1.84 4.63 -12.20
CA TYR A 214 1.89 5.57 -11.08
C TYR A 214 3.27 5.46 -10.44
N ILE A 215 3.99 6.57 -10.38
CA ILE A 215 5.28 6.69 -9.71
C ILE A 215 5.09 7.68 -8.57
N SER A 216 5.48 7.33 -7.35
CA SER A 216 5.22 8.16 -6.18
C SER A 216 6.33 8.15 -5.16
N ILE A 217 6.39 9.22 -4.38
CA ILE A 217 7.20 9.33 -3.16
C ILE A 217 6.24 9.55 -2.00
N GLY A 218 6.48 8.87 -0.88
CA GLY A 218 5.59 8.91 0.27
C GLY A 218 6.28 8.83 1.61
N ILE A 219 5.47 9.03 2.65
CA ILE A 219 5.84 8.85 4.05
C ILE A 219 4.88 7.84 4.65
N SER A 220 5.42 6.83 5.33
CA SER A 220 4.64 5.81 6.03
C SER A 220 4.87 5.89 7.54
N TYR A 221 3.78 5.86 8.29
CA TYR A 221 3.75 5.84 9.74
C TYR A 221 3.22 4.50 10.27
N TYR A 222 3.99 3.85 11.15
CA TYR A 222 3.66 2.57 11.77
C TYR A 222 3.04 2.77 13.14
N ILE A 223 1.84 2.23 13.31
CA ILE A 223 1.07 2.25 14.56
C ILE A 223 1.43 1.00 15.37
N ASN A 224 2.36 1.18 16.32
CA ASN A 224 2.75 0.11 17.24
C ASN A 224 2.14 0.32 18.62
N THR A 225 0.93 -0.22 18.83
CA THR A 225 0.19 -0.12 20.09
C THR A 225 0.82 -0.90 21.25
N SER A 226 1.78 -1.80 20.98
CA SER A 226 2.39 -2.63 22.03
C SER A 226 3.25 -1.85 23.02
N LYS A 227 3.66 -0.61 22.69
CA LYS A 227 4.39 0.29 23.61
C LYS A 227 3.45 1.02 24.60
N LEU A 228 2.15 1.03 24.36
CA LEU A 228 1.15 1.74 25.18
C LEU A 228 0.53 0.88 26.29
N ALA A 229 0.91 -0.40 26.40
CA ALA A 229 0.40 -1.23 27.49
C ALA A 229 0.86 -0.65 28.84
N PRO A 230 -0.06 -0.27 29.75
CA PRO A 230 0.33 0.21 31.06
C PRO A 230 1.15 -0.87 31.76
N LEU A 231 2.21 -0.46 32.45
CA LEU A 231 3.07 -1.31 33.27
C LEU A 231 2.27 -1.92 34.43
N LYS A 232 1.38 -2.88 34.14
CA LYS A 232 0.62 -3.65 35.14
C LYS A 232 1.55 -4.35 36.15
N ASN A 233 2.83 -4.50 35.83
CA ASN A 233 3.84 -5.10 36.70
C ASN A 233 4.57 -4.13 37.65
N LYS A 234 4.44 -2.80 37.49
CA LYS A 234 5.00 -1.87 38.50
C LYS A 234 4.20 -1.87 39.80
N ALA A 235 2.88 -2.12 39.74
CA ALA A 235 2.05 -2.28 40.94
C ALA A 235 2.39 -3.56 41.73
N ARG A 236 2.78 -4.64 41.03
CA ARG A 236 3.14 -5.91 41.69
C ARG A 236 4.53 -5.85 42.36
N LEU A 237 5.47 -5.10 41.78
CA LEU A 237 6.78 -4.82 42.39
C LEU A 237 6.69 -3.83 43.57
N ALA A 238 5.74 -2.89 43.54
CA ALA A 238 5.48 -2.03 44.70
C ALA A 238 4.89 -2.81 45.89
N ASN A 239 4.07 -3.84 45.63
CA ASN A 239 3.46 -4.65 46.69
C ASN A 239 4.40 -5.73 47.27
N SER A 240 5.39 -6.23 46.50
CA SER A 240 6.38 -7.18 47.04
C SER A 240 7.38 -6.52 47.99
N ASN A 241 7.67 -5.23 47.80
CA ASN A 241 8.57 -4.49 48.70
C ASN A 241 7.89 -4.05 50.01
N PHE A 242 6.56 -4.09 50.08
CA PHE A 242 5.82 -3.76 51.30
C PHE A 242 5.67 -4.94 52.27
N LEU A 243 5.97 -6.17 51.83
CA LEU A 243 5.81 -7.40 52.62
C LEU A 243 7.10 -7.92 53.29
N PHE A 244 8.25 -7.24 53.11
CA PHE A 244 9.55 -7.69 53.66
C PHE A 244 10.16 -6.79 54.75
N SER A 245 9.47 -5.76 55.23
CA SER A 245 9.91 -5.02 56.43
C SER A 245 9.35 -5.67 57.71
N SER A 246 9.75 -6.91 58.00
CA SER A 246 9.61 -7.43 59.36
C SER A 246 10.60 -6.70 60.28
N PRO A 247 10.16 -6.10 61.39
CA PRO A 247 11.05 -5.38 62.30
C PRO A 247 12.10 -6.33 62.91
N PRO A 248 13.33 -5.86 63.14
CA PRO A 248 14.37 -6.67 63.74
C PRO A 248 13.95 -7.08 65.16
N HIS A 249 13.84 -8.38 65.41
CA HIS A 249 13.69 -8.93 66.76
C HIS A 249 14.94 -8.58 67.57
N THR A 250 14.80 -7.62 68.49
CA THR A 250 15.78 -7.32 69.53
C THR A 250 15.83 -8.48 70.51
N ALA A 251 16.87 -9.31 70.37
CA ALA A 251 17.19 -10.38 71.31
C ALA A 251 17.69 -9.78 72.64
N ASN A 252 16.88 -9.89 73.68
CA ASN A 252 17.25 -9.59 75.06
C ASN A 252 18.37 -10.53 75.53
N LYS A 253 19.57 -9.98 75.78
CA LYS A 253 20.67 -10.68 76.47
C LYS A 253 20.40 -10.67 77.97
N ILE A 254 20.06 -11.85 78.51
CA ILE A 254 19.97 -12.10 79.95
C ILE A 254 21.38 -12.18 80.53
N LYS A 255 21.62 -11.39 81.58
CA LYS A 255 22.82 -11.39 82.43
C LYS A 255 23.01 -12.75 83.14
N LYS A 256 24.24 -13.20 83.23
CA LYS A 256 24.83 -13.79 84.44
C LYS A 256 26.34 -13.59 84.41
#